data_AF-A0A8E0VQ42-F1
#
_entry.id   AF-A0A8E0VQ42-F1
#
_cell.length_a   1.000
_cell.length_b   1.000
_cell.length_c   1.000
_cell.angle_alpha   90.00
_cell.angle_beta   90.00
_cell.angle_gamma   90.00
#
_symmetry.space_group_name_H-M   'P 1'
#
loop_
_entity.id
_entity.type
_entity.pdbx_description
1 polymer ?
#
loop_
_entity_poly.entity_id
_entity_poly.type
_entity_poly.pdbx_seq_one_letter_code
_entity_poly.pdbx_strand_id
1 'polypeptide(L)'
;MVCGITEFTIVHRRHHCRHCGKVVCHKCSTYRWILPYLGTTKVRVCRVCHAQLQGDKDRQLARQQNDKEDRSRWLEESEETNLSVLDPPNFFAPPRESAAIARESSHAGEPTYLGDASEELDTDSDSDSETTDGTSKS
;
A
#
# COMPACT_ATOMS: atom_id res chain seq x y z
N MET A 1 -19.47 -8.25 5.83
CA MET A 1 -20.25 -7.08 5.34
C MET A 1 -19.80 -5.89 6.17
N VAL A 2 -19.19 -4.85 5.58
CA VAL A 2 -18.47 -3.82 6.37
C VAL A 2 -18.93 -2.39 6.13
N CYS A 3 -19.78 -2.14 5.13
CA CYS A 3 -20.47 -0.85 5.11
C CYS A 3 -21.65 -0.91 6.08
N GLY A 4 -21.45 -0.44 7.32
CA GLY A 4 -22.52 -0.31 8.32
C GLY A 4 -23.46 0.88 8.06
N ILE A 5 -23.34 1.54 6.90
CA ILE A 5 -24.03 2.80 6.56
C ILE A 5 -24.99 2.62 5.39
N THR A 6 -24.69 1.71 4.45
CA THR A 6 -25.54 1.48 3.27
C THR A 6 -26.06 0.06 3.24
N GLU A 7 -27.38 -0.09 3.25
CA GLU A 7 -28.03 -1.34 2.89
C GLU A 7 -27.81 -1.63 1.40
N PHE A 8 -27.35 -2.85 1.08
CA PHE A 8 -27.09 -3.24 -0.30
C PHE A 8 -28.41 -3.61 -1.00
N THR A 9 -28.94 -2.72 -1.83
CA THR A 9 -30.08 -2.96 -2.72
C THR A 9 -29.61 -3.25 -4.15
N ILE A 10 -30.52 -3.54 -5.09
CA ILE A 10 -30.18 -3.73 -6.52
C ILE A 10 -29.41 -2.52 -7.09
N VAL A 11 -29.72 -1.32 -6.59
CA VAL A 11 -29.05 -0.06 -6.97
C VAL A 11 -27.69 0.10 -6.28
N HIS A 12 -27.53 -0.42 -5.06
CA HIS A 12 -26.26 -0.39 -4.32
C HIS A 12 -25.44 -1.67 -4.54
N ARG A 13 -24.62 -1.66 -5.60
CA ARG A 13 -23.76 -2.80 -5.95
C ARG A 13 -22.72 -3.11 -4.85
N ARG A 14 -22.43 -4.39 -4.69
CA ARG A 14 -21.41 -4.90 -3.74
C ARG A 14 -20.02 -4.81 -4.36
N HIS A 15 -19.06 -4.27 -3.61
CA HIS A 15 -17.65 -4.24 -3.99
C HIS A 15 -16.81 -5.03 -2.99
N HIS A 16 -15.73 -5.66 -3.46
CA HIS A 16 -14.80 -6.40 -2.59
C HIS A 16 -13.51 -5.62 -2.43
N CYS A 17 -12.98 -5.53 -1.20
CA CYS A 17 -11.60 -5.11 -0.99
C CYS A 17 -10.66 -6.26 -1.38
N ARG A 18 -9.69 -6.01 -2.27
CA ARG A 18 -8.74 -7.05 -2.71
C ARG A 18 -7.67 -7.35 -1.65
N HIS A 19 -7.48 -6.46 -0.68
CA HIS A 19 -6.56 -6.69 0.44
C HIS A 19 -7.17 -7.58 1.52
N CYS A 20 -8.37 -7.24 2.03
CA CYS A 20 -8.99 -7.93 3.17
C CYS A 20 -10.23 -8.79 2.84
N GLY A 21 -10.65 -8.86 1.58
CA GLY A 21 -11.80 -9.66 1.11
C GLY A 21 -13.19 -9.14 1.52
N LYS A 22 -13.28 -8.13 2.39
CA LYS A 22 -14.56 -7.60 2.90
C LYS A 22 -15.41 -6.97 1.81
N VAL A 23 -16.73 -7.24 1.86
CA VAL A 23 -17.75 -6.55 1.04
C VAL A 23 -18.02 -5.15 1.57
N VAL A 24 -17.91 -4.16 0.69
CA VAL A 24 -17.98 -2.72 0.92
C VAL A 24 -18.78 -2.03 -0.19
N CYS A 25 -19.28 -0.82 0.06
CA CYS A 25 -19.92 0.01 -0.97
C CYS A 25 -18.87 0.76 -1.80
N HIS A 26 -19.31 1.43 -2.87
CA HIS A 26 -18.43 2.23 -3.74
C HIS A 26 -17.67 3.29 -2.93
N LYS A 27 -18.40 4.10 -2.14
CA LYS A 27 -17.84 5.19 -1.32
C LYS A 27 -16.79 4.73 -0.30
N CYS A 28 -16.90 3.50 0.21
CA CYS A 28 -15.93 2.93 1.15
C CYS A 28 -14.69 2.32 0.48
N SER A 29 -14.66 2.24 -0.85
CA SER A 29 -13.63 1.55 -1.62
C SER A 29 -13.19 2.31 -2.87
N THR A 30 -13.19 3.65 -2.79
CA THR A 30 -12.73 4.53 -3.87
C THR A 30 -11.22 4.44 -4.11
N TYR A 31 -10.47 3.86 -3.18
CA TYR A 31 -9.01 3.76 -3.25
C TYR A 31 -8.56 2.56 -4.07
N ARG A 32 -7.43 2.73 -4.78
CA ARG A 32 -6.75 1.65 -5.50
C ARG A 32 -5.32 1.53 -4.98
N TRP A 33 -4.76 0.33 -5.00
CA TRP A 33 -3.41 0.10 -4.53
C TRP A 33 -2.71 -1.10 -5.18
N ILE A 34 -1.40 -1.04 -5.43
CA ILE A 34 -0.58 -2.19 -5.90
C ILE A 34 -0.26 -3.14 -4.76
N LEU A 35 -0.89 -4.31 -4.74
CA LEU A 35 -0.64 -5.34 -3.75
C LEU A 35 0.49 -6.25 -4.26
N PRO A 36 1.66 -6.31 -3.60
CA PRO A 36 2.83 -7.04 -4.13
C PRO A 36 2.56 -8.52 -4.43
N TYR A 37 1.63 -9.13 -3.68
CA TYR A 37 1.24 -10.53 -3.83
C TYR A 37 0.17 -10.78 -4.91
N LEU A 38 -0.42 -9.73 -5.52
CA LEU A 38 -1.33 -9.82 -6.67
C LEU A 38 -0.67 -9.37 -7.98
N GLY A 39 0.50 -8.74 -7.92
CA GLY A 39 1.25 -8.24 -9.07
C GLY A 39 1.52 -6.74 -8.99
N THR A 40 1.76 -6.12 -10.15
CA THR A 40 2.18 -4.71 -10.28
C THR A 40 1.02 -3.74 -10.57
N THR A 41 -0.21 -4.24 -10.63
CA THR A 41 -1.38 -3.43 -11.00
C THR A 41 -2.09 -2.89 -9.77
N LYS A 42 -2.63 -1.67 -9.86
CA LYS A 42 -3.45 -1.07 -8.81
C LYS A 42 -4.80 -1.79 -8.74
N VAL A 43 -5.16 -2.30 -7.56
CA VAL A 43 -6.43 -2.99 -7.31
C VAL A 43 -7.25 -2.29 -6.24
N ARG A 44 -8.59 -2.44 -6.30
CA ARG A 44 -9.52 -1.78 -5.38
C ARG A 44 -9.30 -2.23 -3.92
N VAL A 45 -9.13 -1.27 -3.02
CA VAL A 45 -9.03 -1.50 -1.57
C VAL A 45 -10.02 -0.63 -0.81
N CYS A 46 -10.44 -1.07 0.38
CA CYS A 46 -11.27 -0.23 1.24
C CYS A 46 -10.43 0.84 1.95
N ARG A 47 -11.08 1.91 2.42
CA ARG A 47 -10.43 3.02 3.14
C ARG A 47 -9.53 2.55 4.29
N VAL A 48 -9.98 1.56 5.06
CA VAL A 48 -9.22 1.03 6.21
C VAL A 48 -7.92 0.39 5.75
N CYS A 49 -7.97 -0.46 4.73
CA CYS A 49 -6.79 -1.11 4.18
C CYS A 49 -5.84 -0.09 3.54
N HIS A 50 -6.37 0.90 2.83
CA HIS A 50 -5.57 1.99 2.27
C HIS A 50 -4.76 2.71 3.38
N ALA A 51 -5.41 3.11 4.47
CA ALA A 51 -4.73 3.81 5.57
C ALA A 51 -3.66 2.95 6.26
N GLN A 52 -3.95 1.66 6.49
CA GLN A 52 -2.98 0.72 7.06
C GLN A 52 -1.73 0.62 6.20
N LEU A 53 -1.96 0.33 4.92
CA LEU A 53 -0.87 0.08 4.02
C LEU A 53 -0.07 1.35 3.68
N GLN A 54 -0.71 2.53 3.63
CA GLN A 54 -0.01 3.82 3.55
C GLN A 54 0.93 4.00 4.74
N GLY A 55 0.45 3.70 5.96
CA GLY A 55 1.30 3.77 7.16
C GLY A 55 2.49 2.82 7.11
N ASP A 56 2.33 1.64 6.52
CA ASP A 56 3.44 0.70 6.32
C ASP A 56 4.43 1.19 5.25
N LYS A 57 3.94 1.83 4.18
CA LYS A 57 4.79 2.52 3.19
C LYS A 57 5.65 3.59 3.84
N ASP A 58 5.03 4.47 4.63
CA ASP A 58 5.72 5.60 5.26
C ASP A 58 6.77 5.10 6.26
N ARG A 59 6.46 4.03 7.01
CA ARG A 59 7.41 3.37 7.91
C ARG A 59 8.61 2.77 7.18
N GLN A 60 8.39 2.16 6.01
CA GLN A 60 9.46 1.60 5.20
C GLN A 60 10.35 2.71 4.61
N LEU A 61 9.75 3.79 4.10
CA LEU A 61 10.50 4.94 3.58
C LEU A 61 11.35 5.61 4.67
N ALA A 62 10.82 5.78 5.88
CA ALA A 62 11.59 6.31 7.01
C ALA A 62 12.79 5.43 7.37
N ARG A 63 12.64 4.10 7.34
CA ARG A 63 13.76 3.16 7.56
C ARG A 63 14.82 3.29 6.47
N GLN A 64 14.41 3.29 5.20
CA GLN A 64 15.33 3.43 4.06
C GLN A 64 16.09 4.78 4.08
N GLN A 65 15.44 5.85 4.55
CA GLN A 65 16.08 7.15 4.74
C GLN A 65 17.16 7.08 5.81
N ASN A 66 16.85 6.55 7.00
CA ASN A 66 17.85 6.37 8.06
C ASN A 66 19.04 5.51 7.60
N ASP A 67 18.77 4.39 6.92
CA ASP A 67 19.83 3.51 6.40
C ASP A 67 20.74 4.23 5.37
N LYS A 68 20.18 5.18 4.60
CA LYS A 68 20.93 6.00 3.67
C LYS A 68 21.77 7.06 4.39
N GLU A 69 21.22 7.67 5.42
CA GLU A 69 21.91 8.66 6.26
C GLU A 69 23.09 8.03 7.00
N ASP A 70 22.89 6.88 7.65
CA ASP A 70 23.95 6.13 8.34
C ASP A 70 25.05 5.71 7.37
N ARG A 71 24.69 5.24 6.17
CA ARG A 71 25.68 4.93 5.12
C ARG A 71 26.46 6.16 4.66
N SER A 72 25.81 7.31 4.55
CA SER A 72 26.47 8.56 4.12
C SER A 72 27.45 9.03 5.18
N ARG A 73 27.06 9.00 6.46
CA ARG A 73 27.93 9.31 7.60
C ARG A 73 29.17 8.43 7.63
N TRP A 74 29.02 7.12 7.42
CA TRP A 74 30.15 6.19 7.41
C TRP A 74 31.14 6.47 6.26
N LEU A 75 30.63 6.83 5.08
CA LEU A 75 31.48 7.18 3.93
C LEU A 75 32.31 8.43 4.21
N GLU A 76 31.69 9.49 4.74
CA GLU A 76 32.39 10.72 5.13
C GLU A 76 33.48 10.43 6.18
N GLU A 77 33.17 9.66 7.23
CA GLU A 77 34.14 9.29 8.27
C GLU A 77 35.31 8.42 7.73
N SER A 78 35.05 7.57 6.74
CA SER A 78 36.08 6.73 6.11
C SER A 78 37.06 7.54 5.24
N GLU A 79 36.58 8.59 4.56
CA GLU A 79 37.40 9.51 3.79
C GLU A 79 38.30 10.35 4.71
N GLU A 80 37.76 10.79 5.85
CA GLU A 80 38.49 11.58 6.84
C GLU A 80 39.58 10.78 7.57
N THR A 81 39.38 9.46 7.75
CA THR A 81 40.30 8.62 8.53
C THR A 81 41.36 7.86 7.70
N ASN A 82 41.30 7.90 6.37
CA ASN A 82 42.21 7.17 5.45
C ASN A 82 42.43 5.70 5.86
N LEU A 83 41.39 5.07 6.39
CA LEU A 83 41.36 3.65 6.74
C LEU A 83 40.85 2.87 5.51
N SER A 84 41.65 1.94 5.01
CA SER A 84 41.22 1.02 3.94
C SER A 84 40.11 0.11 4.47
N VAL A 85 38.86 0.48 4.18
CA VAL A 85 37.61 -0.30 4.24
C VAL A 85 37.82 -1.74 4.74
N LEU A 86 37.80 -1.93 6.06
CA LEU A 86 37.44 -3.22 6.62
C LEU A 86 35.92 -3.31 6.55
N ASP A 87 35.42 -4.51 6.20
CA ASP A 87 34.05 -4.80 5.80
C ASP A 87 32.97 -3.96 6.53
N PRO A 88 31.97 -3.43 5.79
CA PRO A 88 30.85 -2.73 6.41
C PRO A 88 30.26 -3.57 7.54
N PRO A 89 29.98 -3.00 8.72
CA PRO A 89 29.39 -3.77 9.81
C PRO A 89 28.02 -4.24 9.35
N ASN A 90 27.92 -5.53 8.99
CA ASN A 90 26.74 -6.28 8.56
C ASN A 90 25.41 -5.49 8.63
N PHE A 91 25.21 -4.54 7.72
CA PHE A 91 24.09 -3.59 7.72
C PHE A 91 22.76 -4.30 7.39
N PHE A 92 22.85 -5.58 6.99
CA PHE A 92 21.75 -6.49 6.72
C PHE A 92 21.31 -7.30 7.97
N ALA A 93 21.54 -6.80 9.18
CA ALA A 93 20.96 -7.42 10.37
C ALA A 93 19.52 -6.88 10.55
N PRO A 94 18.46 -7.67 10.27
CA PRO A 94 17.09 -7.29 10.62
C PRO A 94 16.98 -7.02 12.13
N PRO A 95 16.01 -6.21 12.58
CA PRO A 95 15.79 -5.96 14.00
C PRO A 95 15.72 -7.28 14.76
N ARG A 96 16.48 -7.40 15.86
CA ARG A 96 16.64 -8.62 16.69
C ARG A 96 15.38 -9.00 17.49
N GLU A 97 14.19 -8.93 16.88
CA GLU A 97 12.96 -9.54 17.41
C GLU A 97 12.35 -10.49 16.38
N SER A 98 13.04 -11.61 16.15
CA SER A 98 12.43 -12.95 16.01
C SER A 98 13.45 -13.89 15.38
N ALA A 99 14.12 -14.69 16.21
CA ALA A 99 14.83 -15.86 15.73
C ALA A 99 13.83 -16.83 15.08
N ALA A 100 13.92 -17.03 13.76
CA ALA A 100 13.35 -18.18 13.08
C ALA A 100 14.12 -18.51 11.79
N ILE A 101 15.10 -19.40 11.95
CA ILE A 101 15.55 -20.49 11.05
C ILE A 101 15.75 -20.20 9.54
N ALA A 102 17.02 -20.33 9.13
CA ALA A 102 17.54 -20.21 7.76
C ALA A 102 16.96 -21.22 6.76
N ARG A 103 16.77 -20.79 5.50
CA ARG A 103 17.13 -21.51 4.26
C ARG A 103 17.43 -20.53 3.12
N GLU A 104 18.54 -20.77 2.43
CA GLU A 104 18.92 -20.12 1.18
C GLU A 104 17.80 -20.17 0.14
N SER A 105 17.42 -19.01 -0.38
CA SER A 105 17.00 -18.86 -1.77
C SER A 105 17.24 -17.40 -2.18
N SER A 106 18.11 -17.25 -3.17
CA SER A 106 18.56 -16.02 -3.80
C SER A 106 17.43 -15.33 -4.58
N HIS A 107 16.44 -14.78 -3.89
CA HIS A 107 15.54 -13.77 -4.45
C HIS A 107 15.30 -12.69 -3.38
N ALA A 108 16.17 -11.68 -3.36
CA ALA A 108 15.93 -10.40 -2.71
C ALA A 108 14.81 -9.66 -3.46
N GLY A 109 13.58 -10.18 -3.36
CA GLY A 109 12.38 -9.45 -3.70
C GLY A 109 11.91 -8.74 -2.44
N GLU A 110 12.54 -7.61 -2.13
CA GLU A 110 11.95 -6.64 -1.20
C GLU A 110 10.50 -6.41 -1.65
N PRO A 111 9.47 -6.51 -0.80
CA PRO A 111 8.13 -6.16 -1.20
C PRO A 111 8.11 -4.65 -1.38
N THR A 112 8.49 -4.19 -2.56
CA THR A 112 8.36 -2.81 -2.97
C THR A 112 6.86 -2.56 -3.07
N TYR A 113 6.31 -1.97 -2.02
CA TYR A 113 4.97 -1.45 -2.04
C TYR A 113 4.97 -0.24 -2.97
N LEU A 114 4.84 -0.54 -4.27
CA LEU A 114 4.74 0.44 -5.35
C LEU A 114 3.50 1.27 -5.05
N GLY A 115 3.72 2.40 -4.39
CA GLY A 115 2.62 3.22 -3.95
C GLY A 115 1.86 3.84 -5.11
N ASP A 116 0.78 4.53 -4.75
CA ASP A 116 -0.04 5.33 -5.64
C ASP A 116 0.84 6.26 -6.49
N ALA A 117 1.24 5.80 -7.68
CA ALA A 117 1.83 6.66 -8.68
C ALA A 117 0.72 7.61 -9.15
N SER A 118 0.91 8.89 -8.85
CA SER A 118 0.07 10.05 -9.17
C SER A 118 -1.29 10.13 -8.46
N GLU A 119 -1.48 11.24 -7.75
CA GLU A 119 -2.76 11.84 -7.37
C GLU A 119 -3.59 12.12 -8.63
N GLU A 120 -4.13 11.09 -9.26
CA GLU A 120 -5.29 11.23 -10.11
C GLU A 120 -6.43 10.59 -9.35
N LEU A 121 -7.21 11.44 -8.68
CA LEU A 121 -8.56 11.11 -8.28
C LEU A 121 -9.31 10.75 -9.56
N ASP A 122 -9.29 9.47 -9.93
CA ASP A 122 -10.19 8.90 -10.92
C ASP A 122 -11.62 9.05 -10.35
N THR A 123 -12.21 10.23 -10.53
CA THR A 123 -13.64 10.43 -10.43
C THR A 123 -14.25 9.73 -11.64
N ASP A 124 -14.34 8.39 -11.57
CA ASP A 124 -15.25 7.61 -12.42
C ASP A 124 -16.66 8.13 -12.11
N SER A 125 -17.05 9.15 -12.86
CA SER A 125 -18.35 9.80 -12.82
C SER A 125 -19.34 8.87 -13.53
N ASP A 126 -19.71 7.77 -12.88
CA ASP A 126 -20.89 7.00 -13.27
C ASP A 126 -22.10 7.92 -13.05
N SER A 127 -22.49 8.59 -14.14
CA SER A 127 -23.65 9.46 -14.20
C SER A 127 -24.89 8.58 -14.13
N ASP A 128 -25.48 8.45 -12.94
CA ASP A 128 -26.82 7.87 -12.78
C ASP A 128 -27.84 8.83 -13.41
N SER A 129 -28.28 8.52 -14.63
CA SER A 129 -29.37 9.25 -15.29
C SER A 129 -30.68 9.03 -14.52
N GLU A 130 -31.16 10.06 -13.83
CA GLU A 130 -32.51 10.11 -13.24
C GLU A 130 -33.56 10.11 -14.36
N THR A 131 -34.20 8.97 -14.62
CA THR A 131 -35.46 8.93 -15.37
C THR A 131 -36.59 9.23 -14.37
N THR A 132 -37.12 10.45 -14.40
CA THR A 132 -38.36 10.80 -13.70
C THR A 132 -39.54 10.36 -14.56
N ASP A 133 -40.18 9.25 -14.20
CA ASP A 133 -41.41 8.80 -14.87
C ASP A 133 -42.61 9.54 -14.27
N GLY A 134 -43.06 10.57 -14.99
CA GLY A 134 -44.29 11.29 -14.69
C GLY A 134 -45.50 10.47 -15.10
N THR A 135 -46.10 9.73 -14.18
CA THR A 135 -47.44 9.17 -14.39
C THR A 135 -48.50 10.18 -13.95
N SER A 136 -49.02 10.92 -14.93
CA SER A 136 -50.24 11.72 -14.79
C SER A 136 -51.44 10.80 -14.59
N LYS A 137 -52.12 11.01 -13.47
CA LYS A 137 -53.44 10.46 -13.15
C LYS A 137 -54.47 11.00 -14.15
N SER A 138 -55.22 10.12 -14.81
CA SER A 138 -56.45 10.42 -15.56
C SER A 138 -57.50 9.39 -15.17
#